data_AF-A0A2G9S137-F1
#
_entry.id   AF-A0A2G9S137-F1
#
_cell.length_a   1.000
_cell.length_b   1.000
_cell.length_c   1.000
_cell.angle_alpha   90.00
_cell.angle_beta   90.00
_cell.angle_gamma   90.00
#
_symmetry.space_group_name_H-M   'P 1'
#
loop_
_entity.id
_entity.type
_entity.pdbx_description
1 polymer ?
#
loop_
_entity_poly.entity_id
_entity_poly.type
_entity_poly.pdbx_seq_one_letter_code
_entity_poly.pdbx_strand_id
1 'polypeptide(L)'
;MYLASGGAESHSWSSCMTTSMQLAQECLKEQAEEPSEPPQPIEGLEMFAQTIETVLRRIKVTFLDTIIRIENMPVESDTGTALEIHIKRLDYCDEAVRDSGPSFPVDIHQPPAFIQKILQLSGVSLHYEEFKNRERSPSPAPVPEDSPSSSKQTEQDSLHPVGAPSGPTQPTLPSSPTLQIGSCSGCTELIIKLKQNDVFPGPK
;
A
#
# COMPACT_ATOMS: atom_id res chain seq x y z
N MET A 1 13.03 -6.33 -35.70
CA MET A 1 13.67 -5.00 -35.86
C MET A 1 13.25 -4.18 -34.66
N TYR A 2 14.22 -3.71 -33.88
CA TYR A 2 14.07 -3.03 -32.60
C TYR A 2 13.35 -1.69 -32.72
N LEU A 3 12.61 -1.30 -31.67
CA LEU A 3 12.93 -0.11 -30.88
C LEU A 3 12.58 -0.38 -29.40
N ALA A 4 13.63 -0.71 -28.64
CA ALA A 4 13.67 -0.47 -27.21
C ALA A 4 13.96 1.02 -27.01
N SER A 5 13.14 1.72 -26.23
CA SER A 5 13.46 3.04 -25.69
C SER A 5 12.39 3.44 -24.68
N GLY A 6 12.65 3.10 -23.43
CA GLY A 6 11.95 3.60 -22.28
C GLY A 6 12.72 3.10 -21.08
N GLY A 7 13.73 3.88 -20.67
CA GLY A 7 14.48 3.62 -19.45
C GLY A 7 13.51 3.65 -18.27
N ALA A 8 12.91 2.49 -17.99
CA ALA A 8 12.53 2.19 -16.64
C ALA A 8 13.87 2.05 -15.92
N GLU A 9 14.28 3.12 -15.25
CA GLU A 9 15.14 3.02 -14.08
C GLU A 9 14.65 1.77 -13.35
N SER A 10 15.48 0.72 -13.32
CA SER A 10 15.22 -0.46 -12.53
C SER A 10 15.21 0.02 -11.09
N HIS A 11 14.07 0.55 -10.63
CA HIS A 11 13.87 0.93 -9.24
C HIS A 11 14.22 -0.33 -8.47
N SER A 12 15.32 -0.23 -7.75
CA SER A 12 15.88 -1.32 -6.99
C SER A 12 14.85 -1.67 -5.91
N TRP A 13 13.95 -2.62 -6.18
CA TRP A 13 12.97 -3.11 -5.21
C TRP A 13 13.65 -3.66 -3.94
N SER A 14 14.97 -3.87 -3.99
CA SER A 14 15.78 -4.18 -2.81
C SER A 14 15.86 -3.04 -1.78
N SER A 15 15.37 -1.83 -2.09
CA SER A 15 15.41 -0.69 -1.16
C SER A 15 14.18 -0.54 -0.26
N CYS A 16 13.20 -1.46 -0.31
CA CYS A 16 11.98 -1.34 0.51
C CYS A 16 12.16 -1.73 1.99
N MET A 17 13.37 -2.08 2.42
CA MET A 17 13.67 -2.40 3.81
C MET A 17 14.72 -1.41 4.34
N THR A 18 14.27 -0.22 4.74
CA THR A 18 15.13 0.68 5.49
C THR A 18 15.45 0.04 6.84
N THR A 19 16.72 -0.23 7.10
CA THR A 19 17.15 -0.81 8.37
C THR A 19 17.08 0.23 9.48
N SER A 20 16.93 -0.22 10.73
CA SER A 20 16.98 0.65 11.91
C SER A 20 18.26 1.50 11.95
N MET A 21 19.38 0.95 11.46
CA MET A 21 20.65 1.65 11.34
C MET A 21 20.60 2.79 10.32
N GLN A 22 20.05 2.53 9.13
CA GLN A 22 19.93 3.55 8.08
C GLN A 22 19.04 4.71 8.54
N LEU A 23 17.90 4.41 9.17
CA LEU A 23 17.02 5.43 9.74
C LEU A 23 17.73 6.25 10.83
N ALA A 24 18.43 5.59 11.74
CA ALA A 24 19.15 6.26 12.82
C ALA A 24 20.26 7.20 12.29
N GLN A 25 20.97 6.77 11.23
CA GLN A 25 21.98 7.60 10.55
C GLN A 25 21.35 8.78 9.78
N GLU A 26 20.18 8.59 9.17
CA GLU A 26 19.45 9.65 8.47
C GLU A 26 18.99 10.74 9.44
N CYS A 27 18.41 10.37 10.59
CA CYS A 27 18.00 11.33 11.63
C CYS A 27 19.16 12.20 12.14
N LEU A 28 20.38 11.64 12.22
CA LEU A 28 21.57 12.40 12.64
C LEU A 28 22.06 13.36 11.56
N LYS A 29 21.91 13.00 10.28
CA LYS A 29 22.30 13.84 9.15
C LYS A 29 21.37 15.04 8.97
N GLU A 30 20.07 14.89 9.21
CA GLU A 30 19.10 16.00 9.17
C GLU A 30 19.41 17.08 10.22
N GLN A 31 20.12 16.74 11.30
CA GLN A 31 20.43 17.65 12.40
C GLN A 31 21.80 18.35 12.26
N ALA A 32 22.63 17.92 11.29
CA ALA A 32 23.96 18.44 11.04
C ALA A 32 23.97 19.32 9.77
N GLU A 33 23.78 20.63 9.92
CA GLU A 33 23.79 21.58 8.78
C GLU A 33 25.20 21.95 8.25
N GLU A 34 26.30 21.42 8.78
CA GLU A 34 27.66 21.76 8.32
C GLU A 34 28.51 20.52 7.97
N PRO A 35 29.23 20.52 6.83
CA PRO A 35 30.06 19.39 6.42
C PRO A 35 31.36 19.41 7.22
N SER A 36 31.37 18.78 8.40
CA SER A 36 32.61 18.55 9.12
C SER A 36 32.75 17.08 9.54
N GLU A 37 33.91 16.55 9.15
CA GLU A 37 34.48 15.22 9.42
C GLU A 37 33.67 13.97 9.01
N PRO A 38 34.37 12.89 8.60
CA PRO A 38 33.71 11.60 8.39
C PRO A 38 33.02 11.17 9.70
N PRO A 39 31.77 10.67 9.64
CA PRO A 39 31.03 10.28 10.83
C PRO A 39 31.82 9.19 11.56
N GLN A 40 32.28 9.48 12.78
CA GLN A 40 32.86 8.43 13.63
C GLN A 40 31.75 7.42 13.98
N PRO A 41 32.06 6.12 14.05
CA PRO A 41 31.08 5.11 14.46
C PRO A 41 30.58 5.43 15.88
N ILE A 42 29.30 5.79 15.99
CA ILE A 42 28.68 6.03 17.30
C ILE A 42 28.23 4.66 17.82
N GLU A 43 29.06 4.01 18.62
CA GLU A 43 28.78 2.68 19.19
C GLU A 43 27.39 2.61 19.85
N GLY A 44 27.00 3.65 20.62
CA GLY A 44 25.68 3.72 21.23
C GLY A 44 24.51 3.74 20.23
N LEU A 45 24.72 4.29 19.03
CA LEU A 45 23.73 4.29 17.94
C LEU A 45 23.55 2.89 17.37
N GLU A 46 24.65 2.17 17.17
CA GLU A 46 24.62 0.81 16.64
C GLU A 46 23.90 -0.13 17.61
N MET A 47 24.22 -0.02 18.89
CA MET A 47 23.57 -0.75 19.98
C MET A 47 22.06 -0.46 20.02
N PHE A 48 21.67 0.81 19.86
CA PHE A 48 20.26 1.21 19.84
C PHE A 48 19.52 0.63 18.63
N ALA A 49 20.10 0.76 17.43
CA ALA A 49 19.52 0.20 16.20
C ALA A 49 19.36 -1.33 16.29
N GLN A 50 20.35 -2.04 16.82
CA GLN A 50 20.27 -3.50 17.07
C GLN A 50 19.19 -3.87 18.09
N THR A 51 19.01 -3.04 19.13
CA THR A 51 17.96 -3.21 20.13
C THR A 51 16.58 -3.08 19.49
N ILE A 52 16.37 -2.07 18.64
CA ILE A 52 15.12 -1.90 17.88
C ILE A 52 14.86 -3.13 17.02
N GLU A 53 15.85 -3.56 16.23
CA GLU A 53 15.73 -4.74 15.36
C GLU A 53 15.30 -5.99 16.16
N THR A 54 15.91 -6.20 17.33
CA THR A 54 15.59 -7.34 18.21
C THR A 54 14.17 -7.26 18.77
N VAL A 55 13.70 -6.07 19.13
CA VAL A 55 12.31 -5.87 19.56
C VAL A 55 11.35 -6.17 18.41
N LEU A 56 11.62 -5.63 17.21
CA LEU A 56 10.78 -5.83 16.02
C LEU A 56 10.67 -7.30 15.63
N ARG A 57 11.74 -8.09 15.78
CA ARG A 57 11.72 -9.55 15.53
C ARG A 57 10.77 -10.31 16.46
N ARG A 58 10.40 -9.75 17.61
CA ARG A 58 9.48 -10.39 18.57
C ARG A 58 8.02 -10.02 18.35
N ILE A 59 7.74 -9.04 17.48
CA ILE A 59 6.38 -8.57 17.22
C ILE A 59 5.64 -9.59 16.35
N LYS A 60 4.45 -9.97 16.80
CA LYS A 60 3.45 -10.69 16.00
C LYS A 60 2.36 -9.71 15.60
N VAL A 61 1.91 -9.79 14.35
CA VAL A 61 0.85 -8.93 13.83
C VAL A 61 -0.23 -9.80 13.21
N THR A 62 -1.49 -9.49 13.49
CA THR A 62 -2.64 -10.14 12.84
C THR A 62 -3.44 -9.08 12.13
N PHE A 63 -3.68 -9.28 10.84
CA PHE A 63 -4.60 -8.49 10.03
C PHE A 63 -5.86 -9.33 9.76
N LEU A 64 -7.02 -8.69 9.84
CA LEU A 64 -8.32 -9.31 9.58
C LEU A 64 -8.99 -8.61 8.41
N ASP A 65 -9.73 -9.38 7.60
CA ASP A 65 -10.48 -8.89 6.44
C ASP A 65 -9.66 -7.93 5.56
N THR A 66 -8.42 -8.32 5.25
CA THR A 66 -7.48 -7.53 4.47
C THR A 66 -7.77 -7.68 2.99
N ILE A 67 -7.81 -6.58 2.25
CA ILE A 67 -7.93 -6.56 0.80
C ILE A 67 -6.67 -5.90 0.23
N ILE A 68 -5.92 -6.64 -0.57
CA ILE A 68 -4.79 -6.12 -1.34
C ILE A 68 -5.26 -5.94 -2.78
N ARG A 69 -5.27 -4.69 -3.26
CA ARG A 69 -5.73 -4.35 -4.61
C ARG A 69 -4.55 -3.88 -5.46
N ILE A 70 -4.38 -4.49 -6.62
CA ILE A 70 -3.38 -4.15 -7.62
C ILE A 70 -4.14 -3.62 -8.83
N GLU A 71 -4.01 -2.33 -9.10
CA GLU A 71 -4.64 -1.68 -10.23
C GLU A 71 -3.65 -1.48 -11.39
N ASN A 72 -4.14 -1.64 -12.61
CA ASN A 72 -3.43 -1.33 -13.83
C ASN A 72 -4.29 -0.42 -14.71
N MET A 73 -3.77 0.79 -14.98
CA MET A 73 -4.41 1.82 -15.79
C MET A 73 -3.56 2.11 -17.03
N PRO A 74 -3.89 1.54 -18.21
CA PRO A 74 -3.20 1.87 -19.45
C PRO A 74 -3.41 3.34 -19.84
N VAL A 75 -2.35 4.01 -20.32
CA VAL A 75 -2.34 5.46 -20.62
C VAL A 75 -3.40 5.87 -21.66
N GLU A 76 -3.68 5.00 -22.63
CA GLU A 76 -4.59 5.26 -23.74
C GLU A 76 -6.00 4.69 -23.55
N SER A 77 -6.29 4.11 -22.38
CA SER A 77 -7.59 3.50 -22.08
C SER A 77 -8.41 4.36 -21.12
N ASP A 78 -9.74 4.32 -21.26
CA ASP A 78 -10.70 4.86 -20.28
C ASP A 78 -11.12 3.79 -19.25
N THR A 79 -10.65 2.55 -19.41
CA THR A 79 -10.88 1.41 -18.53
C THR A 79 -9.58 0.92 -17.89
N GLY A 80 -9.61 0.71 -16.58
CA GLY A 80 -8.59 0.02 -15.81
C GLY A 80 -9.00 -1.39 -15.45
N THR A 81 -8.01 -2.18 -15.06
CA THR A 81 -8.22 -3.51 -14.50
C THR A 81 -7.62 -3.59 -13.11
N ALA A 82 -8.24 -4.38 -12.23
CA ALA A 82 -7.74 -4.61 -10.90
C ALA A 82 -7.79 -6.09 -10.51
N LEU A 83 -6.76 -6.52 -9.80
CA LEU A 83 -6.72 -7.78 -9.08
C LEU A 83 -6.83 -7.50 -7.58
N GLU A 84 -7.85 -8.05 -6.94
CA GLU A 84 -8.01 -8.01 -5.49
C GLU A 84 -7.70 -9.38 -4.88
N ILE A 85 -6.88 -9.37 -3.84
CA ILE A 85 -6.59 -10.51 -2.97
C ILE A 85 -7.28 -10.22 -1.64
N HIS A 86 -8.39 -10.92 -1.40
CA HIS A 86 -9.13 -10.87 -0.15
C HIS A 86 -8.58 -11.93 0.79
N ILE A 87 -8.22 -11.53 2.01
CA ILE A 87 -7.63 -12.41 3.01
C ILE A 87 -8.42 -12.22 4.29
N LYS A 88 -9.15 -13.26 4.72
CA LYS A 88 -9.93 -13.20 5.96
C LYS A 88 -9.06 -13.04 7.19
N ARG A 89 -7.90 -13.68 7.21
CA ARG A 89 -6.92 -13.54 8.29
C ARG A 89 -5.51 -13.71 7.77
N LEU A 90 -4.63 -12.78 8.12
CA LEU A 90 -3.20 -12.80 7.86
C LEU A 90 -2.47 -12.66 9.19
N ASP A 91 -1.79 -13.71 9.62
CA ASP A 91 -0.91 -13.67 10.79
C ASP A 91 0.55 -13.57 10.33
N TYR A 92 1.31 -12.64 10.93
CA TYR A 92 2.73 -12.42 10.70
C TYR A 92 3.52 -12.73 11.99
N CYS A 93 4.63 -13.47 11.85
CA CYS A 93 5.63 -13.64 12.90
C CYS A 93 7.03 -13.86 12.32
N ASP A 94 8.06 -13.51 13.08
CA ASP A 94 9.44 -13.94 12.80
C ASP A 94 9.68 -15.37 13.34
N GLU A 95 10.58 -16.11 12.72
CA GLU A 95 10.99 -17.47 13.16
C GLU A 95 11.46 -17.47 14.62
N ALA A 96 12.18 -16.42 15.03
CA ALA A 96 12.66 -16.24 16.40
C ALA A 96 11.54 -16.27 17.46
N VAL A 97 10.27 -16.12 17.07
CA VAL A 97 9.11 -16.17 17.98
C VAL A 97 8.40 -17.53 17.96
N ARG A 98 8.76 -18.43 17.03
CA ARG A 98 8.24 -19.81 16.98
C ARG A 98 9.12 -20.80 17.74
N ASP A 99 10.44 -20.62 17.71
CA ASP A 99 11.39 -21.46 18.43
C ASP A 99 11.52 -21.06 19.90
N SER A 100 10.55 -21.47 20.71
CA SER A 100 10.52 -21.28 22.17
C SER A 100 11.23 -22.40 22.96
N GLY A 101 12.35 -22.91 22.45
CA GLY A 101 13.24 -23.82 23.18
C GLY A 101 13.99 -23.12 24.33
N PRO A 102 14.68 -23.86 25.24
CA PRO A 102 15.39 -23.28 26.38
C PRO A 102 16.49 -22.33 25.88
N SER A 103 16.28 -21.02 26.06
CA SER A 103 17.10 -19.98 25.46
C SER A 103 18.45 -19.87 26.16
N PHE A 104 19.53 -20.18 25.45
CA PHE A 104 20.81 -19.53 25.71
C PHE A 104 20.64 -18.01 25.59
N PRO A 105 21.41 -17.18 26.33
CA PRO A 105 21.35 -15.74 26.15
C PRO A 105 21.63 -15.43 24.67
N VAL A 106 20.60 -14.99 23.95
CA VAL A 106 20.73 -14.55 22.56
C VAL A 106 21.64 -13.34 22.62
N ASP A 107 22.85 -13.48 22.09
CA ASP A 107 23.76 -12.36 21.89
C ASP A 107 23.10 -11.40 20.90
N ILE A 108 22.48 -10.35 21.45
CA ILE A 108 21.74 -9.33 20.69
C ILE A 108 22.65 -8.55 19.73
N HIS A 109 23.97 -8.68 19.87
CA HIS A 109 24.97 -7.99 19.06
C HIS A 109 25.48 -8.80 17.86
N GLN A 110 25.02 -10.04 17.69
CA GLN A 110 25.30 -10.82 16.49
C GLN A 110 24.06 -10.89 15.60
N PRO A 111 24.03 -10.11 14.49
CA PRO A 111 22.97 -10.21 13.51
C PRO A 111 22.95 -11.63 12.91
N PRO A 112 21.78 -12.29 12.85
CA PRO A 112 21.68 -13.58 12.19
C PRO A 112 21.99 -13.44 10.69
N ALA A 113 22.63 -14.45 10.10
CA ALA A 113 22.94 -14.46 8.67
C ALA A 113 21.67 -14.40 7.79
N PHE A 114 20.56 -14.93 8.29
CA PHE A 114 19.27 -14.95 7.63
C PHE A 114 18.17 -14.43 8.57
N ILE A 115 17.19 -13.74 7.99
CA ILE A 115 15.90 -13.46 8.61
C ILE A 115 14.84 -14.32 7.94
N GLN A 116 13.90 -14.82 8.72
CA GLN A 116 12.78 -15.58 8.23
C GLN A 116 11.45 -14.96 8.69
N LYS A 117 10.71 -14.40 7.73
CA LYS A 117 9.37 -13.85 7.96
C LYS A 117 8.34 -14.90 7.59
N ILE A 118 7.42 -15.20 8.49
CA ILE A 118 6.37 -16.21 8.31
C ILE A 118 5.03 -15.49 8.27
N LEU A 119 4.31 -15.70 7.17
CA LEU A 119 2.97 -15.17 6.92
C LEU A 119 2.00 -16.35 6.80
N GLN A 120 0.98 -16.41 7.64
CA GLN A 120 -0.08 -17.42 7.59
C GLN A 120 -1.38 -16.76 7.14
N LEU A 121 -1.89 -17.21 5.98
CA LEU A 121 -3.06 -16.66 5.32
C LEU A 121 -4.20 -17.65 5.39
N SER A 122 -5.37 -17.23 5.85
CA SER A 122 -6.58 -18.04 5.88
C SER A 122 -7.73 -17.35 5.17
N GLY A 123 -8.53 -18.13 4.44
CA GLY A 123 -9.67 -17.63 3.69
C GLY A 123 -9.27 -16.66 2.58
N VAL A 124 -8.33 -17.08 1.71
CA VAL A 124 -7.86 -16.27 0.59
C VAL A 124 -8.80 -16.43 -0.61
N SER A 125 -9.30 -15.33 -1.16
CA SER A 125 -9.99 -15.31 -2.46
C SER A 125 -9.41 -14.25 -3.39
N LEU A 126 -9.48 -14.53 -4.69
CA LEU A 126 -8.97 -13.68 -5.76
C LEU A 126 -10.15 -13.14 -6.56
N HIS A 127 -10.21 -11.84 -6.72
CA HIS A 127 -11.26 -11.16 -7.48
C HIS A 127 -10.65 -10.30 -8.58
N TYR A 128 -11.29 -10.25 -9.73
CA TYR A 128 -10.93 -9.42 -10.86
C TYR A 128 -12.02 -8.37 -11.08
N GLU A 129 -11.63 -7.15 -11.35
CA GLU A 129 -12.53 -6.06 -11.69
C GLU A 129 -12.03 -5.30 -12.91
N GLU A 130 -12.96 -4.88 -13.76
CA GLU A 130 -12.74 -3.86 -14.76
C GLU A 130 -13.51 -2.60 -14.34
N PHE A 131 -12.84 -1.46 -14.27
CA PHE A 131 -13.40 -0.21 -13.79
C PHE A 131 -13.09 0.94 -14.75
N LYS A 132 -13.90 1.99 -14.75
CA LYS A 132 -13.64 3.19 -15.59
C LYS A 132 -12.81 4.22 -14.84
N ASN A 133 -11.97 4.95 -15.57
CA ASN A 133 -11.24 6.08 -15.00
C ASN A 133 -12.23 7.17 -14.54
N ARG A 134 -12.37 7.34 -13.22
CA ARG A 134 -13.26 8.34 -12.62
C ARG A 134 -12.85 9.79 -12.91
N GLU A 135 -11.61 10.05 -13.33
CA GLU A 135 -11.12 11.41 -13.60
C GLU A 135 -11.48 11.93 -15.01
N ARG A 136 -11.91 11.05 -15.94
CA ARG A 136 -12.24 11.43 -17.33
C ARG A 136 -13.73 11.45 -17.63
N SER A 137 -14.60 11.25 -16.65
CA SER A 137 -16.03 11.45 -16.89
C SER A 137 -16.27 12.92 -17.22
N PRO A 138 -16.72 13.28 -18.44
CA PRO A 138 -17.05 14.67 -18.73
C PRO A 138 -18.19 15.06 -17.80
N SER A 139 -17.98 16.07 -16.95
CA SER A 139 -19.11 16.70 -16.27
C SER A 139 -20.10 17.13 -17.35
N PRO A 140 -21.41 16.88 -17.20
CA PRO A 140 -22.37 17.34 -18.20
C PRO A 140 -22.28 18.86 -18.30
N ALA A 141 -21.79 19.37 -19.43
CA ALA A 141 -21.73 20.80 -19.69
C ALA A 141 -23.17 21.37 -19.73
N PRO A 142 -23.42 22.56 -19.16
CA PRO A 142 -24.71 23.21 -19.29
C PRO A 142 -24.93 23.59 -20.76
N VAL A 143 -26.03 23.12 -21.33
CA VAL A 143 -26.52 23.52 -22.66
C VAL A 143 -26.72 25.05 -22.70
N PRO A 144 -26.23 25.77 -23.73
CA PRO A 144 -26.56 27.17 -23.92
C PRO A 144 -27.95 27.27 -24.55
N GLU A 145 -28.93 27.78 -23.80
CA GLU A 145 -30.19 28.26 -24.36
C GLU A 145 -29.95 29.58 -25.10
N ASP A 146 -30.12 29.56 -26.41
CA ASP A 146 -30.17 30.77 -27.24
C ASP A 146 -31.55 30.86 -27.88
N SER A 147 -32.37 31.81 -27.45
CA SER A 147 -33.28 32.59 -28.32
C SER A 147 -34.07 33.66 -27.52
N PRO A 148 -34.20 34.89 -28.06
CA PRO A 148 -34.85 36.01 -27.39
C PRO A 148 -36.33 36.15 -27.78
N SER A 149 -37.20 36.56 -26.85
CA SER A 149 -38.39 37.34 -27.21
C SER A 149 -38.87 38.21 -26.05
N SER A 150 -39.13 39.47 -26.41
CA SER A 150 -39.51 40.57 -25.53
C SER A 150 -41.04 40.68 -25.46
N SER A 151 -41.62 40.77 -24.26
CA SER A 151 -42.84 41.57 -24.01
C SER A 151 -43.22 41.66 -22.52
N LYS A 152 -42.94 42.85 -21.96
CA LYS A 152 -43.73 43.69 -21.05
C LYS A 152 -44.59 43.07 -19.92
N GLN A 153 -44.15 43.40 -18.70
CA GLN A 153 -44.88 43.76 -17.47
C GLN A 153 -46.41 43.69 -17.46
N THR A 154 -46.97 42.98 -16.48
CA THR A 154 -48.12 43.45 -15.70
C THR A 154 -48.03 42.88 -14.27
N GLU A 155 -48.22 43.75 -13.28
CA GLU A 155 -48.20 43.48 -11.84
C GLU A 155 -49.50 42.80 -11.38
N GLN A 156 -49.43 41.85 -10.43
CA GLN A 156 -50.22 41.87 -9.18
C GLN A 156 -50.06 40.59 -8.34
N ASP A 157 -49.47 40.78 -7.16
CA ASP A 157 -50.01 40.46 -5.84
C ASP A 157 -50.53 39.04 -5.54
N SER A 158 -49.74 38.26 -4.79
CA SER A 158 -50.17 37.50 -3.58
C SER A 158 -49.05 36.58 -3.07
N LEU A 159 -48.66 36.76 -1.81
CA LEU A 159 -47.68 35.96 -1.07
C LEU A 159 -48.34 34.75 -0.37
N HIS A 160 -47.54 33.68 -0.21
CA HIS A 160 -47.67 32.46 0.63
C HIS A 160 -48.06 31.14 -0.08
N PRO A 161 -47.47 29.97 0.30
CA PRO A 161 -46.13 29.70 0.81
C PRO A 161 -45.34 28.66 -0.04
N VAL A 162 -44.02 28.67 0.12
CA VAL A 162 -43.04 27.80 -0.57
C VAL A 162 -43.22 26.33 -0.16
N GLY A 163 -43.76 25.52 -1.07
CA GLY A 163 -43.54 24.07 -1.09
C GLY A 163 -42.26 23.79 -1.88
N ALA A 164 -41.23 23.27 -1.22
CA ALA A 164 -40.00 22.85 -1.87
C ALA A 164 -40.24 21.63 -2.77
N PRO A 165 -39.85 21.64 -4.05
CA PRO A 165 -39.84 20.43 -4.86
C PRO A 165 -38.52 19.68 -4.63
N SER A 166 -38.68 18.43 -4.20
CA SER A 166 -37.70 17.36 -4.20
C SER A 166 -36.92 17.29 -5.53
N GLY A 167 -35.61 17.51 -5.46
CA GLY A 167 -34.69 17.24 -6.57
C GLY A 167 -34.57 15.74 -6.85
N PRO A 168 -34.28 15.34 -8.10
CA PRO A 168 -34.24 13.93 -8.48
C PRO A 168 -32.99 13.25 -7.89
N THR A 169 -33.22 12.17 -7.14
CA THR A 169 -32.21 11.23 -6.68
C THR A 169 -31.50 10.62 -7.89
N GLN A 170 -30.25 11.00 -8.11
CA GLN A 170 -29.39 10.42 -9.14
C GLN A 170 -29.16 8.92 -8.83
N PRO A 171 -29.46 7.97 -9.73
CA PRO A 171 -29.13 6.58 -9.53
C PRO A 171 -27.61 6.44 -9.48
N THR A 172 -27.08 6.03 -8.33
CA THR A 172 -25.70 5.57 -8.21
C THR A 172 -25.58 4.32 -9.08
N LEU A 173 -24.98 4.45 -10.26
CA LEU A 173 -24.69 3.30 -11.13
C LEU A 173 -23.93 2.25 -10.30
N PRO A 174 -24.34 0.96 -10.34
CA PRO A 174 -23.62 -0.08 -9.64
C PRO A 174 -22.19 -0.13 -10.19
N SER A 175 -21.20 -0.05 -9.30
CA SER A 175 -19.83 -0.45 -9.63
C SER A 175 -19.90 -1.85 -10.23
N SER A 176 -19.14 -2.09 -11.29
CA SER A 176 -19.04 -3.41 -11.94
C SER A 176 -18.91 -4.50 -10.86
N PRO A 177 -19.69 -5.60 -10.91
CA PRO A 177 -19.55 -6.64 -9.90
C PRO A 177 -18.15 -7.26 -10.01
N THR A 178 -17.40 -7.26 -8.90
CA THR A 178 -16.08 -7.90 -8.83
C THR A 178 -16.23 -9.40 -9.05
N LEU A 179 -15.55 -9.94 -10.05
CA LEU A 179 -15.63 -11.36 -10.42
C LEU A 179 -14.67 -12.17 -9.57
N GLN A 180 -15.17 -13.08 -8.74
CA GLN A 180 -14.29 -14.03 -8.04
C GLN A 180 -13.70 -15.03 -9.05
N ILE A 181 -12.38 -14.98 -9.24
CA ILE A 181 -11.64 -15.83 -10.19
C ILE A 181 -10.95 -17.02 -9.52
N GLY A 182 -10.87 -17.05 -8.19
CA GLY A 182 -10.29 -18.18 -7.45
C GLY A 182 -10.39 -18.04 -5.94
N SER A 183 -10.10 -19.14 -5.23
CA SER A 183 -9.96 -19.16 -3.78
C SER A 183 -9.07 -20.30 -3.31
N CYS A 184 -8.37 -20.09 -2.20
CA CYS A 184 -7.64 -21.12 -1.49
C CYS A 184 -8.42 -21.51 -0.23
N SER A 185 -8.75 -22.80 -0.10
CA SER A 185 -9.32 -23.34 1.13
C SER A 185 -8.22 -23.67 2.14
N GLY A 186 -8.49 -23.48 3.44
CA GLY A 186 -7.56 -23.81 4.51
C GLY A 186 -6.62 -22.66 4.89
N CYS A 187 -5.44 -23.01 5.42
CA CYS A 187 -4.40 -22.08 5.83
C CYS A 187 -3.18 -22.23 4.90
N THR A 188 -2.85 -21.17 4.17
CA THR A 188 -1.65 -21.06 3.35
C THR A 188 -0.53 -20.47 4.19
N GLU A 189 0.65 -21.08 4.20
CA GLU A 189 1.84 -20.52 4.86
C GLU A 189 2.85 -20.06 3.81
N LEU A 190 3.29 -18.80 3.93
CA LEU A 190 4.35 -18.21 3.13
C LEU A 190 5.54 -17.90 4.03
N ILE A 191 6.68 -18.49 3.71
CA ILE A 191 7.95 -18.29 4.42
C ILE A 191 8.89 -17.51 3.52
N ILE A 192 9.31 -16.34 3.97
CA ILE A 192 10.24 -15.45 3.26
C ILE A 192 11.57 -15.48 4.00
N LYS A 193 12.59 -16.09 3.39
CA LYS A 193 13.95 -16.13 3.93
C LYS A 193 14.83 -15.12 3.20
N LEU A 194 15.38 -14.17 3.96
CA LEU A 194 16.20 -13.08 3.46
C LEU A 194 17.61 -13.20 4.04
N LYS A 195 18.63 -13.09 3.20
CA LYS A 195 20.03 -13.00 3.64
C LYS A 195 20.31 -11.57 4.10
N GLN A 196 20.67 -11.37 5.37
CA GLN A 196 20.89 -10.02 5.92
C GLN A 196 22.33 -9.54 5.79
N ASN A 197 23.29 -10.47 5.71
CA ASN A 197 24.70 -10.11 5.70
C ASN A 197 25.45 -10.96 4.68
N ASP A 198 26.03 -10.29 3.71
CA ASP A 198 26.71 -10.93 2.58
C ASP A 198 28.01 -11.64 2.93
N VAL A 199 28.58 -11.32 4.10
CA VAL A 199 29.79 -11.94 4.64
C VAL A 199 29.55 -13.39 5.05
N PHE A 200 28.30 -13.79 5.32
CA PHE A 200 27.98 -15.18 5.65
C PHE A 200 27.75 -16.03 4.38
N PRO A 201 28.28 -17.26 4.33
CA PRO A 201 28.06 -18.17 3.22
C PRO A 201 26.55 -18.47 3.06
N GLY A 202 26.08 -18.55 1.81
CA GLY A 202 24.69 -18.83 1.48
C GLY A 202 24.23 -20.23 1.92
N PRO A 203 22.91 -20.54 1.87
CA PRO A 203 22.43 -21.87 2.18
C PRO A 203 23.03 -22.90 1.20
N LYS A 204 23.43 -24.07 1.71
CA LYS A 204 23.72 -25.24 0.87
C LYS A 204 22.43 -25.91 0.43
#